data_AF-A0A2D9J2C5-F1
#
_entry.id   AF-A0A2D9J2C5-F1
#
_cell.length_a   1.000
_cell.length_b   1.000
_cell.length_c   1.000
_cell.angle_alpha   90.00
_cell.angle_beta   90.00
_cell.angle_gamma   90.00
#
_symmetry.space_group_name_H-M   'P 1'
#
loop_
_entity.id
_entity.type
_entity.pdbx_description
1 polymer ?
#
loop_
_entity_poly.entity_id
_entity_poly.type
_entity_poly.pdbx_seq_one_letter_code
_entity_poly.pdbx_strand_id
1 'polypeptide(L)'
;MPIWVRSKKPIERHDAPARVVIQRALADFVRSKLMRPGFFFVSLKVQVLAGLHRFWAYARLPLPVLLGMGVLMAQVTVADPGTSDDGVEVNKTPKTLFVVVDGIPADVIERVSTPGIDAVAAQGSYQRAYVGGELGRPTESPTVSAVGYMSLLTGTWSNKHNVRANYGIEPNYAFWDIFRVAKHQARAVTTGLFSTWTDNRTILIGDGLEAAGGYKFDFVADGFEKDPAFAPARDDVERIQAVDLQVTALAAKTLLESAPDLSWVYLQHTDDIGHRDGDGPSMDLAVRWVDARVSELWASVQARSQQFVDEDWLVIVTTDHGRTSSNGKGHGGQSDRERTIWIASNSPRMVSPAERRAAIVDIYPTIVEHMRFDMPEEVAAQLEGQSLLSQ
;
A
#
# COMPACT_ATOMS: atom_id res chain seq x y z
N MET A 1 -11.97 -54.60 27.62
CA MET A 1 -13.32 -54.01 27.74
C MET A 1 -13.43 -53.29 29.08
N PRO A 2 -13.57 -51.95 29.12
CA PRO A 2 -14.03 -51.26 30.31
C PRO A 2 -15.51 -50.88 30.17
N ILE A 3 -16.22 -51.03 31.28
CA ILE A 3 -17.68 -51.03 31.43
C ILE A 3 -18.18 -49.60 31.66
N TRP A 4 -19.23 -49.23 30.93
CA TRP A 4 -20.01 -48.00 31.12
C TRP A 4 -20.85 -48.06 32.39
N VAL A 5 -20.83 -46.99 33.20
CA VAL A 5 -21.89 -46.73 34.18
C VAL A 5 -22.39 -45.29 34.00
N ARG A 6 -23.63 -45.18 33.49
CA ARG A 6 -24.43 -43.96 33.48
C ARG A 6 -25.18 -43.86 34.82
N SER A 7 -25.09 -42.69 35.47
CA SER A 7 -26.02 -42.26 36.51
C SER A 7 -26.88 -41.11 35.98
N LYS A 8 -28.21 -41.23 36.11
CA LYS A 8 -29.21 -40.25 35.69
C LYS A 8 -29.89 -39.64 36.94
N LYS A 9 -29.91 -38.30 36.96
CA LYS A 9 -31.00 -37.38 37.41
C LYS A 9 -31.22 -37.21 38.94
N PRO A 10 -31.72 -36.03 39.42
CA PRO A 10 -32.78 -35.22 38.81
C PRO A 10 -32.55 -33.71 38.66
N ILE A 11 -33.47 -33.14 37.88
CA ILE A 11 -33.67 -31.71 37.58
C ILE A 11 -34.50 -31.12 38.72
N GLU A 12 -34.01 -30.06 39.36
CA GLU A 12 -34.84 -29.17 40.18
C GLU A 12 -35.03 -27.84 39.44
N ARG A 13 -36.31 -27.49 39.24
CA ARG A 13 -36.77 -26.18 38.81
C ARG A 13 -36.74 -25.25 40.02
N HIS A 14 -36.14 -24.08 39.86
CA HIS A 14 -36.44 -22.94 40.71
C HIS A 14 -37.12 -21.86 39.88
N ASP A 15 -38.37 -21.57 40.25
CA ASP A 15 -39.16 -20.46 39.77
C ASP A 15 -38.58 -19.12 40.24
N ALA A 16 -38.73 -18.10 39.39
CA ALA A 16 -38.37 -16.71 39.63
C ALA A 16 -39.21 -16.08 40.75
N PRO A 17 -38.71 -14.96 41.33
CA PRO A 17 -39.64 -13.87 41.61
C PRO A 17 -39.18 -12.49 41.10
N ALA A 18 -40.18 -11.78 40.60
CA ALA A 18 -40.43 -10.35 40.74
C ALA A 18 -39.43 -9.35 40.11
N ARG A 19 -39.76 -9.01 38.85
CA ARG A 19 -39.76 -7.62 38.36
C ARG A 19 -40.39 -6.72 39.44
N VAL A 20 -39.62 -5.75 39.96
CA VAL A 20 -39.98 -4.38 40.43
C VAL A 20 -38.88 -3.93 41.40
N VAL A 21 -37.65 -3.72 40.91
CA VAL A 21 -36.62 -2.90 41.60
C VAL A 21 -35.72 -2.16 40.59
N ILE A 22 -35.56 -2.66 39.36
CA ILE A 22 -34.57 -2.14 38.41
C ILE A 22 -34.96 -0.80 37.74
N GLN A 23 -36.23 -0.39 37.79
CA GLN A 23 -36.65 0.89 37.18
C GLN A 23 -36.41 2.14 38.04
N ARG A 24 -35.99 2.03 39.31
CA ARG A 24 -35.56 3.19 40.11
C ARG A 24 -34.06 3.45 40.09
N ALA A 25 -33.22 2.43 39.87
CA ALA A 25 -31.76 2.60 39.81
C ALA A 25 -31.27 3.25 38.49
N LEU A 26 -32.02 3.09 37.39
CA LEU A 26 -31.66 3.67 36.09
C LEU A 26 -32.03 5.16 35.97
N ALA A 27 -33.04 5.62 36.71
CA ALA A 27 -33.47 7.03 36.71
C ALA A 27 -32.57 7.94 37.56
N ASP A 28 -31.99 7.43 38.64
CA ASP A 28 -31.08 8.19 39.52
C ASP A 28 -29.63 8.25 38.99
N PHE A 29 -29.22 7.29 38.15
CA PHE A 29 -27.92 7.34 37.47
C PHE A 29 -27.88 8.38 36.35
N VAL A 30 -28.98 8.51 35.57
CA VAL A 30 -29.08 9.48 34.47
C VAL A 30 -29.24 10.92 34.97
N ARG A 31 -29.80 11.15 36.16
CA ARG A 31 -29.93 12.49 36.76
C ARG A 31 -28.66 13.04 37.42
N SER A 32 -27.66 12.22 37.76
CA SER A 32 -26.50 12.68 38.54
C SER A 32 -25.24 13.04 37.73
N LYS A 33 -25.23 12.79 36.40
CA LYS A 33 -24.04 13.08 35.55
C LYS A 33 -24.25 14.07 34.40
N LEU A 34 -25.46 14.57 34.16
CA LEU A 34 -25.75 15.46 33.01
C LEU A 34 -26.08 16.93 33.37
N MET A 35 -25.91 17.34 34.62
CA MET A 35 -26.09 18.74 35.05
C MET A 35 -25.06 19.15 36.10
N ARG A 36 -23.78 19.26 35.70
CA ARG A 36 -22.79 20.10 36.42
C ARG A 36 -21.85 20.76 35.40
N PRO A 37 -21.85 22.10 35.28
CA PRO A 37 -20.95 22.81 34.37
C PRO A 37 -19.58 22.96 35.04
N GLY A 38 -18.53 22.74 34.25
CA GLY A 38 -17.15 23.02 34.66
C GLY A 38 -16.40 21.78 35.10
N PHE A 39 -15.83 21.05 34.14
CA PHE A 39 -14.54 20.35 34.26
C PHE A 39 -14.00 19.84 32.90
N PHE A 40 -14.66 20.15 31.78
CA PHE A 40 -14.24 19.74 30.43
C PHE A 40 -13.42 20.79 29.65
N PHE A 41 -12.96 21.86 30.29
CA PHE A 41 -12.34 23.01 29.59
C PHE A 41 -10.82 23.19 29.76
N VAL A 42 -10.10 22.25 30.39
CA VAL A 42 -8.66 22.42 30.64
C VAL A 42 -7.77 21.54 29.76
N SER A 43 -8.25 20.42 29.21
CA SER A 43 -7.38 19.56 28.39
C SER A 43 -7.32 19.92 26.90
N LEU A 44 -8.26 20.72 26.37
CA LEU A 44 -8.28 21.12 24.96
C LEU A 44 -7.47 22.41 24.68
N LYS A 45 -7.07 23.17 25.72
CA LYS A 45 -6.26 24.39 25.55
C LYS A 45 -4.76 24.12 25.49
N VAL A 46 -4.26 22.99 26.00
CA VAL A 46 -2.80 22.73 26.06
C VAL A 46 -2.24 22.22 24.72
N GLN A 47 -3.03 21.57 23.88
CA GLN A 47 -2.60 21.16 22.53
C GLN A 47 -2.80 22.23 21.46
N VAL A 48 -3.68 23.21 21.68
CA VAL A 48 -3.82 24.38 20.79
C VAL A 48 -2.67 25.39 21.02
N LEU A 49 -2.15 25.52 22.24
CA LEU A 49 -1.05 26.44 22.53
C LEU A 49 0.34 25.95 22.06
N ALA A 50 0.56 24.65 21.86
CA ALA A 50 1.83 24.13 21.32
C ALA A 50 1.93 24.24 19.79
N GLY A 51 0.80 24.19 19.06
CA GLY A 51 0.75 24.43 17.61
C GLY A 51 0.82 25.92 17.23
N LEU A 52 0.33 26.81 18.09
CA LEU A 52 0.35 28.25 17.86
C LEU A 52 1.71 28.93 18.09
N HIS A 53 2.67 28.26 18.75
CA HIS A 53 4.04 28.79 18.91
C HIS A 53 4.97 28.53 17.71
N ARG A 54 4.59 27.68 16.75
CA ARG A 54 5.32 27.52 15.47
C ARG A 54 4.72 28.33 14.31
N PHE A 55 3.61 29.02 14.55
CA PHE A 55 2.96 29.88 13.56
C PHE A 55 3.41 31.36 13.60
N TRP A 56 4.21 31.75 14.61
CA TRP A 56 4.69 33.13 14.79
C TRP A 56 6.13 33.39 14.31
N ALA A 57 6.78 32.41 13.66
CA ALA A 57 8.11 32.58 13.09
C ALA A 57 8.11 32.99 11.59
N TYR A 58 6.94 33.02 10.93
CA TYR A 58 6.81 33.43 9.51
C TYR A 58 6.08 34.75 9.28
N ALA A 59 5.65 35.46 10.34
CA ALA A 59 4.89 36.71 10.24
C ALA A 59 5.74 37.98 10.53
N ARG A 60 6.95 38.06 9.94
CA ARG A 60 7.76 39.29 9.93
C ARG A 60 8.43 39.53 8.57
N LEU A 61 7.63 39.54 7.51
CA LEU A 61 8.00 40.14 6.23
C LEU A 61 6.99 41.25 5.88
N PRO A 62 7.46 42.44 5.43
CA PRO A 62 6.61 43.61 5.29
C PRO A 62 5.66 43.53 4.07
N LEU A 63 4.41 43.97 4.28
CA LEU A 63 3.39 44.34 3.27
C LEU A 63 4.04 45.19 2.16
N PRO A 64 4.11 44.72 0.90
CA PRO A 64 2.98 44.92 0.00
C PRO A 64 2.91 43.94 -1.19
N VAL A 65 2.13 42.85 -1.11
CA VAL A 65 1.55 42.20 -2.32
C VAL A 65 0.22 41.56 -1.94
N LEU A 66 -0.77 42.39 -1.58
CA LEU A 66 -2.18 42.02 -1.53
C LEU A 66 -2.96 42.98 -2.43
N LEU A 67 -2.67 42.89 -3.73
CA LEU A 67 -3.49 43.42 -4.81
C LEU A 67 -3.07 42.69 -6.10
N GLY A 68 -3.64 41.51 -6.27
CA GLY A 68 -3.41 40.63 -7.43
C GLY A 68 -4.50 39.57 -7.57
N MET A 69 -5.71 39.85 -7.08
CA MET A 69 -6.92 39.07 -7.42
C MET A 69 -7.85 39.94 -8.26
N GLY A 70 -7.29 40.46 -9.35
CA GLY A 70 -8.02 41.21 -10.37
C GLY A 70 -8.45 40.27 -11.49
N VAL A 71 -9.74 39.92 -11.49
CA VAL A 71 -10.62 39.78 -12.66
C VAL A 71 -9.91 39.44 -13.97
N LEU A 72 -9.89 38.15 -14.35
CA LEU A 72 -9.62 37.77 -15.74
C LEU A 72 -10.93 37.89 -16.53
N MET A 73 -11.13 39.05 -17.16
CA MET A 73 -12.11 39.21 -18.23
C MET A 73 -11.69 38.32 -19.40
N ALA A 74 -12.53 37.35 -19.75
CA ALA A 74 -12.40 36.62 -21.00
C ALA A 74 -12.66 37.57 -22.17
N GLN A 75 -11.58 38.07 -22.80
CA GLN A 75 -11.66 38.58 -24.16
C GLN A 75 -11.53 37.38 -25.09
N VAL A 76 -12.65 37.00 -25.71
CA VAL A 76 -12.64 36.10 -26.86
C VAL A 76 -12.10 36.90 -28.04
N THR A 77 -10.79 36.82 -28.27
CA THR A 77 -10.21 37.16 -29.57
C THR A 77 -10.36 35.93 -30.46
N VAL A 78 -11.13 36.06 -31.54
CA VAL A 78 -11.18 35.07 -32.62
C VAL A 78 -9.78 34.99 -33.23
N ALA A 79 -9.06 33.90 -32.94
CA ALA A 79 -7.78 33.60 -33.56
C ALA A 79 -8.00 32.67 -34.76
N ASP A 80 -7.31 33.02 -35.84
CA ASP A 80 -7.25 32.41 -37.17
C ASP A 80 -6.83 30.92 -37.11
N PRO A 81 -7.48 29.98 -37.83
CA PRO A 81 -7.10 28.57 -37.80
C PRO A 81 -5.95 28.35 -38.79
N GLY A 82 -4.71 28.59 -38.34
CA GLY A 82 -3.59 28.52 -39.26
C GLY A 82 -2.20 28.65 -38.65
N THR A 83 -1.94 28.06 -37.48
CA THR A 83 -0.57 27.86 -37.00
C THR A 83 -0.43 26.50 -36.36
N SER A 84 0.56 25.75 -36.85
CA SER A 84 1.00 24.45 -36.37
C SER A 84 1.23 24.46 -34.86
N ASP A 85 0.77 23.38 -34.23
CA ASP A 85 1.10 22.99 -32.87
C ASP A 85 2.59 22.63 -32.83
N ASP A 86 3.44 23.65 -32.71
CA ASP A 86 4.85 23.47 -32.41
C ASP A 86 4.92 22.99 -30.95
N GLY A 87 4.87 21.67 -30.81
CA GLY A 87 4.74 20.94 -29.55
C GLY A 87 5.67 21.48 -28.47
N VAL A 88 5.08 22.23 -27.54
CA VAL A 88 5.68 22.45 -26.23
C VAL A 88 5.66 21.11 -25.53
N GLU A 89 6.82 20.45 -25.48
CA GLU A 89 7.02 19.28 -24.64
C GLU A 89 6.84 19.74 -23.19
N VAL A 90 5.62 19.61 -22.66
CA VAL A 90 5.32 19.94 -21.27
C VAL A 90 6.12 18.94 -20.44
N ASN A 91 7.20 19.42 -19.81
CA ASN A 91 8.05 18.59 -18.97
C ASN A 91 7.29 18.22 -17.70
N LYS A 92 6.46 17.18 -17.78
CA LYS A 92 5.63 16.71 -16.68
C LYS A 92 6.48 16.18 -15.54
N THR A 93 6.00 16.38 -14.32
CA THR A 93 6.61 15.85 -13.11
C THR A 93 6.20 14.38 -12.95
N PRO A 94 7.12 13.41 -13.02
CA PRO A 94 6.76 12.02 -12.87
C PRO A 94 6.40 11.71 -11.42
N LYS A 95 5.31 10.95 -11.25
CA LYS A 95 4.79 10.43 -9.99
C LYS A 95 4.60 8.92 -10.11
N THR A 96 4.80 8.18 -9.03
CA THR A 96 4.54 6.74 -8.99
C THR A 96 3.72 6.35 -7.78
N LEU A 97 2.64 5.60 -8.02
CA LEU A 97 1.94 4.80 -7.01
C LEU A 97 2.25 3.32 -7.28
N PHE A 98 2.91 2.67 -6.33
CA PHE A 98 3.23 1.25 -6.39
C PHE A 98 2.47 0.49 -5.30
N VAL A 99 1.57 -0.40 -5.72
CA VAL A 99 0.65 -1.14 -4.85
C VAL A 99 0.96 -2.63 -4.90
N VAL A 100 1.10 -3.24 -3.72
CA VAL A 100 1.24 -4.68 -3.54
C VAL A 100 0.01 -5.21 -2.80
N VAL A 101 -0.70 -6.14 -3.45
CA VAL A 101 -1.80 -6.90 -2.84
C VAL A 101 -1.36 -8.34 -2.65
N ASP A 102 -1.29 -8.78 -1.40
CA ASP A 102 -0.52 -9.95 -0.99
C ASP A 102 -1.15 -11.29 -1.42
N GLY A 103 -0.34 -12.18 -1.97
CA GLY A 103 -0.68 -13.59 -2.17
C GLY A 103 -1.91 -13.88 -3.04
N ILE A 104 -2.12 -13.16 -4.15
CA ILE A 104 -3.22 -13.40 -5.11
C ILE A 104 -2.69 -14.12 -6.36
N PRO A 105 -2.96 -15.42 -6.55
CA PRO A 105 -2.52 -16.14 -7.75
C PRO A 105 -3.10 -15.55 -9.04
N ALA A 106 -2.35 -15.61 -10.14
CA ALA A 106 -2.79 -15.09 -11.44
C ALA A 106 -4.10 -15.74 -11.94
N ASP A 107 -4.32 -17.03 -11.67
CA ASP A 107 -5.59 -17.69 -12.03
C ASP A 107 -6.79 -17.17 -11.24
N VAL A 108 -6.57 -16.64 -10.04
CA VAL A 108 -7.64 -16.08 -9.21
C VAL A 108 -7.99 -14.67 -9.68
N ILE A 109 -6.99 -13.81 -9.89
CA ILE A 109 -7.24 -12.43 -10.35
C ILE A 109 -7.92 -12.41 -11.74
N GLU A 110 -7.59 -13.36 -12.62
CA GLU A 110 -8.19 -13.44 -13.96
C GLU A 110 -9.62 -13.97 -13.98
N ARG A 111 -10.05 -14.64 -12.91
CA ARG A 111 -11.40 -15.24 -12.79
C ARG A 111 -12.34 -14.37 -11.97
N VAL A 112 -11.84 -13.71 -10.93
CA VAL A 112 -12.63 -12.86 -10.04
C VAL A 112 -12.84 -11.50 -10.70
N SER A 113 -14.03 -10.93 -10.57
CA SER A 113 -14.30 -9.58 -11.09
C SER A 113 -13.61 -8.54 -10.22
N THR A 114 -12.69 -7.78 -10.83
CA THR A 114 -11.84 -6.77 -10.18
C THR A 114 -11.91 -5.41 -10.90
N PRO A 115 -13.08 -4.76 -10.93
CA PRO A 115 -13.27 -3.52 -11.70
C PRO A 115 -12.30 -2.38 -11.33
N GLY A 116 -11.74 -2.35 -10.11
CA GLY A 116 -10.72 -1.38 -9.71
C GLY A 116 -9.38 -1.60 -10.42
N ILE A 117 -8.84 -2.81 -10.33
CA ILE A 117 -7.59 -3.22 -11.00
C ILE A 117 -7.78 -3.21 -12.51
N ASP A 118 -8.94 -3.67 -13.00
CA ASP A 118 -9.29 -3.65 -14.43
C ASP A 118 -9.30 -2.21 -14.96
N ALA A 119 -9.75 -1.23 -14.17
CA ALA A 119 -9.74 0.18 -14.57
C ALA A 119 -8.32 0.76 -14.68
N VAL A 120 -7.37 0.30 -13.85
CA VAL A 120 -5.95 0.66 -13.99
C VAL A 120 -5.40 0.03 -15.28
N ALA A 121 -5.59 -1.28 -15.46
CA ALA A 121 -5.10 -2.00 -16.63
C ALA A 121 -5.71 -1.51 -17.95
N ALA A 122 -6.97 -1.05 -17.95
CA ALA A 122 -7.65 -0.53 -19.13
C ALA A 122 -7.01 0.75 -19.68
N GLN A 123 -6.24 1.50 -18.87
CA GLN A 123 -5.46 2.65 -19.35
C GLN A 123 -4.09 2.25 -19.93
N GLY A 124 -3.64 1.03 -19.66
CA GLY A 124 -2.32 0.56 -20.05
C GLY A 124 -2.31 -0.93 -20.34
N SER A 125 -1.90 -1.72 -19.36
CA SER A 125 -1.61 -3.14 -19.55
C SER A 125 -1.93 -4.00 -18.33
N TYR A 126 -2.20 -5.27 -18.62
CA TYR A 126 -2.17 -6.37 -17.67
C TYR A 126 -1.33 -7.49 -18.27
N GLN A 127 -0.42 -8.06 -17.48
CA GLN A 127 0.34 -9.24 -17.87
C GLN A 127 0.68 -10.13 -16.69
N ARG A 128 0.78 -11.44 -16.94
CA ARG A 128 1.39 -12.37 -15.99
C ARG A 128 2.89 -12.11 -15.89
N ALA A 129 3.44 -12.25 -14.69
CA ALA A 129 4.86 -12.17 -14.40
C ALA A 129 5.31 -13.39 -13.57
N TYR A 130 6.58 -13.42 -13.14
CA TYR A 130 7.06 -14.49 -12.25
C TYR A 130 7.93 -14.01 -11.10
N VAL A 131 7.93 -14.81 -10.03
CA VAL A 131 8.77 -14.68 -8.82
C VAL A 131 9.52 -16.00 -8.56
N GLY A 132 10.48 -15.96 -7.63
CA GLY A 132 11.20 -17.14 -7.15
C GLY A 132 12.49 -17.45 -7.89
N GLY A 133 12.93 -16.58 -8.80
CA GLY A 133 14.15 -16.77 -9.60
C GLY A 133 14.10 -17.95 -10.56
N GLU A 134 15.25 -18.30 -11.13
CA GLU A 134 15.39 -19.43 -12.04
C GLU A 134 15.57 -20.75 -11.27
N LEU A 135 14.82 -21.78 -11.65
CA LEU A 135 14.89 -23.10 -11.00
C LEU A 135 16.28 -23.74 -11.18
N GLY A 136 16.84 -24.26 -10.09
CA GLY A 136 18.16 -24.89 -10.01
C GLY A 136 19.33 -23.90 -10.12
N ARG A 137 19.08 -22.60 -10.08
CA ARG A 137 20.09 -21.54 -10.23
C ARG A 137 20.30 -20.77 -8.93
N PRO A 138 21.38 -19.98 -8.81
CA PRO A 138 21.60 -19.16 -7.62
C PRO A 138 20.44 -18.21 -7.28
N THR A 139 19.69 -17.76 -8.30
CA THR A 139 18.55 -16.86 -8.13
C THR A 139 17.31 -17.55 -7.55
N GLU A 140 17.26 -18.90 -7.54
CA GLU A 140 16.14 -19.64 -6.96
C GLU A 140 15.90 -19.22 -5.49
N SER A 141 14.66 -18.84 -5.19
CA SER A 141 14.27 -18.36 -3.86
C SER A 141 12.87 -18.84 -3.47
N PRO A 142 12.60 -19.07 -2.17
CA PRO A 142 11.24 -19.34 -1.72
C PRO A 142 10.26 -18.24 -2.16
N THR A 143 9.05 -18.63 -2.54
CA THR A 143 7.95 -17.70 -2.88
C THR A 143 7.19 -17.26 -1.63
N VAL A 144 7.93 -16.69 -0.67
CA VAL A 144 7.38 -16.14 0.58
C VAL A 144 7.46 -14.61 0.58
N SER A 145 6.57 -13.99 1.34
CA SER A 145 6.27 -12.56 1.37
C SER A 145 7.50 -11.63 1.37
N ALA A 146 8.33 -11.69 2.41
CA ALA A 146 9.49 -10.80 2.54
C ALA A 146 10.52 -10.98 1.42
N VAL A 147 10.61 -12.17 0.83
CA VAL A 147 11.51 -12.44 -0.30
C VAL A 147 11.00 -11.72 -1.55
N GLY A 148 9.69 -11.86 -1.83
CA GLY A 148 9.04 -11.15 -2.93
C GLY A 148 9.14 -9.63 -2.79
N TYR A 149 8.87 -9.09 -1.60
CA TYR A 149 8.99 -7.65 -1.34
C TYR A 149 10.40 -7.12 -1.58
N MET A 150 11.42 -7.85 -1.12
CA MET A 150 12.80 -7.43 -1.37
C MET A 150 13.16 -7.48 -2.85
N SER A 151 12.62 -8.45 -3.61
CA SER A 151 12.81 -8.48 -5.06
C SER A 151 12.13 -7.30 -5.76
N LEU A 152 10.93 -6.90 -5.32
CA LEU A 152 10.23 -5.70 -5.79
C LEU A 152 11.00 -4.41 -5.45
N LEU A 153 11.51 -4.32 -4.22
CA LEU A 153 12.12 -3.12 -3.66
C LEU A 153 13.55 -2.88 -4.16
N THR A 154 14.29 -3.93 -4.53
CA THR A 154 15.71 -3.83 -4.91
C THR A 154 15.99 -4.16 -6.38
N GLY A 155 15.03 -4.75 -7.11
CA GLY A 155 15.26 -5.21 -8.48
C GLY A 155 16.30 -6.34 -8.59
N THR A 156 16.49 -7.09 -7.50
CA THR A 156 17.42 -8.22 -7.41
C THR A 156 16.76 -9.45 -6.82
N TRP A 157 17.35 -10.63 -7.00
CA TRP A 157 16.90 -11.88 -6.43
C TRP A 157 17.58 -12.18 -5.07
N SER A 158 17.11 -13.23 -4.39
CA SER A 158 17.51 -13.54 -3.01
C SER A 158 19.00 -13.81 -2.80
N ASN A 159 19.73 -14.22 -3.82
CA ASN A 159 21.20 -14.37 -3.80
C ASN A 159 21.93 -13.05 -3.59
N LYS A 160 21.30 -11.91 -3.89
CA LYS A 160 21.85 -10.57 -3.70
C LYS A 160 21.34 -9.94 -2.41
N HIS A 161 20.02 -9.72 -2.32
CA HIS A 161 19.42 -9.02 -1.17
C HIS A 161 19.38 -9.85 0.13
N ASN A 162 19.77 -11.13 0.10
CA ASN A 162 19.96 -12.01 1.27
C ASN A 162 18.71 -12.28 2.14
N VAL A 163 17.50 -12.04 1.59
CA VAL A 163 16.24 -12.35 2.28
C VAL A 163 15.67 -13.64 1.71
N ARG A 164 15.43 -14.63 2.60
CA ARG A 164 14.95 -15.98 2.25
C ARG A 164 13.84 -16.51 3.18
N ALA A 165 13.35 -15.66 4.08
CA ALA A 165 12.30 -15.96 5.06
C ALA A 165 11.57 -14.67 5.45
N ASN A 166 10.46 -14.76 6.17
CA ASN A 166 9.71 -13.58 6.64
C ASN A 166 10.30 -12.95 7.91
N TYR A 167 10.97 -13.72 8.75
CA TYR A 167 11.46 -13.25 10.05
C TYR A 167 12.87 -13.79 10.34
N GLY A 168 13.57 -13.15 11.28
CA GLY A 168 14.95 -13.53 11.63
C GLY A 168 15.92 -13.32 10.47
N ILE A 169 15.68 -12.27 9.69
CA ILE A 169 16.38 -11.96 8.45
C ILE A 169 17.35 -10.80 8.61
N GLU A 170 18.37 -10.79 7.76
CA GLU A 170 19.38 -9.75 7.68
C GLU A 170 19.49 -9.29 6.22
N PRO A 171 18.62 -8.34 5.80
CA PRO A 171 18.66 -7.81 4.44
C PRO A 171 20.04 -7.22 4.11
N ASN A 172 20.53 -7.50 2.90
CA ASN A 172 21.77 -6.92 2.43
C ASN A 172 21.53 -5.54 1.82
N TYR A 173 21.65 -4.49 2.64
CA TYR A 173 21.41 -3.10 2.23
C TYR A 173 22.45 -2.51 1.26
N ALA A 174 23.48 -3.27 0.88
CA ALA A 174 24.37 -2.88 -0.22
C ALA A 174 23.62 -2.85 -1.56
N PHE A 175 22.56 -3.64 -1.71
CA PHE A 175 21.62 -3.56 -2.83
C PHE A 175 20.53 -2.54 -2.47
N TRP A 176 20.59 -1.38 -3.11
CA TRP A 176 19.75 -0.25 -2.74
C TRP A 176 18.28 -0.55 -3.06
N ASP A 177 17.41 -0.16 -2.14
CA ASP A 177 15.98 -0.11 -2.43
C ASP A 177 15.63 1.14 -3.27
N ILE A 178 14.48 1.10 -3.96
CA ILE A 178 14.01 2.21 -4.80
C ILE A 178 13.89 3.54 -4.05
N PHE A 179 13.61 3.52 -2.74
CA PHE A 179 13.47 4.75 -1.94
C PHE A 179 14.82 5.35 -1.60
N ARG A 180 15.86 4.53 -1.45
CA ARG A 180 17.25 5.02 -1.33
C ARG A 180 17.68 5.69 -2.62
N VAL A 181 17.35 5.12 -3.79
CA VAL A 181 17.58 5.80 -5.08
C VAL A 181 16.78 7.10 -5.17
N ALA A 182 15.52 7.12 -4.74
CA ALA A 182 14.70 8.33 -4.71
C ALA A 182 15.33 9.44 -3.84
N LYS A 183 15.92 9.11 -2.68
CA LYS A 183 16.60 10.08 -1.81
C LYS A 183 18.01 10.44 -2.25
N HIS A 184 18.58 9.72 -3.21
CA HIS A 184 19.89 10.04 -3.78
C HIS A 184 19.82 11.09 -4.90
N GLN A 185 18.63 11.50 -5.32
CA GLN A 185 18.45 12.45 -6.40
C GLN A 185 18.97 13.85 -6.04
N ALA A 186 19.50 14.56 -7.05
CA ALA A 186 19.92 15.96 -6.89
C ALA A 186 18.72 16.90 -6.60
N ARG A 187 17.54 16.55 -7.12
CA ARG A 187 16.28 17.21 -6.79
C ARG A 187 15.69 16.62 -5.51
N ALA A 188 14.96 17.43 -4.74
CA ALA A 188 14.16 16.90 -3.65
C ALA A 188 13.09 15.95 -4.21
N VAL A 189 12.98 14.76 -3.60
CA VAL A 189 11.96 13.75 -3.92
C VAL A 189 11.22 13.40 -2.64
N THR A 190 9.90 13.52 -2.70
CA THR A 190 8.99 13.17 -1.61
C THR A 190 8.54 11.72 -1.73
N THR A 191 8.49 11.01 -0.60
CA THR A 191 8.23 9.57 -0.58
C THR A 191 7.20 9.21 0.48
N GLY A 192 6.31 8.30 0.13
CA GLY A 192 5.25 7.79 1.01
C GLY A 192 5.33 6.29 1.21
N LEU A 193 5.16 5.84 2.45
CA LEU A 193 4.97 4.43 2.78
C LEU A 193 3.65 4.24 3.53
N PHE A 194 2.80 3.39 2.99
CA PHE A 194 1.53 2.99 3.59
C PHE A 194 1.54 1.46 3.63
N SER A 195 1.72 0.87 4.82
CA SER A 195 1.97 -0.56 4.92
C SER A 195 1.31 -1.18 6.13
N THR A 196 0.61 -2.28 5.90
CA THR A 196 0.03 -3.10 6.97
C THR A 196 1.09 -3.77 7.84
N TRP A 197 2.24 -4.15 7.28
CA TRP A 197 3.31 -4.80 8.04
C TRP A 197 4.48 -3.85 8.25
N THR A 198 4.70 -3.41 9.50
CA THR A 198 5.73 -2.42 9.87
C THR A 198 7.14 -2.84 9.47
N ASP A 199 7.42 -4.14 9.48
CA ASP A 199 8.77 -4.64 9.21
C ASP A 199 9.18 -4.41 7.75
N ASN A 200 8.23 -4.18 6.83
CA ASN A 200 8.51 -3.67 5.49
C ASN A 200 9.34 -2.38 5.56
N ARG A 201 9.00 -1.47 6.48
CA ARG A 201 9.75 -0.22 6.67
C ARG A 201 11.02 -0.43 7.48
N THR A 202 10.88 -1.01 8.67
CA THR A 202 11.93 -0.95 9.70
C THR A 202 13.00 -2.01 9.51
N ILE A 203 12.69 -3.12 8.83
CA ILE A 203 13.62 -4.21 8.58
C ILE A 203 13.94 -4.30 7.08
N LEU A 204 12.97 -4.54 6.21
CA LEU A 204 13.24 -4.80 4.78
C LEU A 204 13.86 -3.59 4.09
N ILE A 205 13.20 -2.43 4.20
CA ILE A 205 13.71 -1.17 3.66
C ILE A 205 14.79 -0.57 4.58
N GLY A 206 14.84 -0.97 5.86
CA GLY A 206 15.83 -0.47 6.83
C GLY A 206 15.74 1.04 7.05
N ASP A 207 14.55 1.63 6.97
CA ASP A 207 14.35 3.07 7.18
C ASP A 207 14.96 3.55 8.51
N GLY A 208 15.80 4.58 8.45
CA GLY A 208 16.54 5.14 9.59
C GLY A 208 17.87 4.45 9.88
N LEU A 209 18.19 3.31 9.26
CA LEU A 209 19.50 2.66 9.41
C LEU A 209 20.53 3.30 8.47
N GLU A 210 21.69 3.67 9.00
CA GLU A 210 22.79 4.24 8.20
C GLU A 210 23.21 3.31 7.06
N ALA A 211 23.31 2.00 7.34
CA ALA A 211 23.64 0.99 6.34
C ALA A 211 22.65 0.94 5.16
N ALA A 212 21.39 1.33 5.39
CA ALA A 212 20.32 1.35 4.40
C ALA A 212 20.05 2.75 3.82
N GLY A 213 20.97 3.70 4.00
CA GLY A 213 20.83 5.05 3.47
C GLY A 213 20.01 6.02 4.33
N GLY A 214 19.78 5.67 5.61
CA GLY A 214 19.13 6.55 6.58
C GLY A 214 17.60 6.62 6.43
N TYR A 215 17.03 7.77 6.80
CA TYR A 215 15.59 8.02 6.73
C TYR A 215 15.14 8.29 5.30
N LYS A 216 14.13 7.56 4.84
CA LYS A 216 13.70 7.52 3.44
C LYS A 216 12.26 7.94 3.21
N PHE A 217 11.46 8.22 4.24
CA PHE A 217 10.02 8.52 4.09
C PHE A 217 9.63 9.87 4.69
N ASP A 218 8.86 10.65 3.93
CA ASP A 218 8.25 11.91 4.39
C ASP A 218 6.83 11.68 4.93
N PHE A 219 6.14 10.67 4.40
CA PHE A 219 4.81 10.24 4.82
C PHE A 219 4.84 8.76 5.20
N VAL A 220 4.36 8.43 6.40
CA VAL A 220 4.32 7.05 6.91
C VAL A 220 2.95 6.77 7.52
N ALA A 221 2.36 5.64 7.13
CA ALA A 221 1.21 5.03 7.75
C ALA A 221 1.44 3.52 7.88
N ASP A 222 1.98 3.10 9.03
CA ASP A 222 2.21 1.71 9.42
C ASP A 222 2.02 1.54 10.94
N GLY A 223 2.32 0.37 11.49
CA GLY A 223 2.25 0.12 12.94
C GLY A 223 0.86 -0.22 13.47
N PHE A 224 -0.19 -0.08 12.65
CA PHE A 224 -1.56 -0.35 13.07
C PHE A 224 -1.81 -1.84 13.36
N GLU A 225 -1.04 -2.75 12.78
CA GLU A 225 -1.12 -4.18 13.09
C GLU A 225 -0.64 -4.50 14.51
N LYS A 226 0.21 -3.63 15.08
CA LYS A 226 0.71 -3.68 16.46
C LYS A 226 -0.11 -2.80 17.41
N ASP A 227 -1.01 -1.96 16.89
CA ASP A 227 -1.82 -1.03 17.69
C ASP A 227 -2.98 -1.75 18.39
N PRO A 228 -3.05 -1.73 19.74
CA PRO A 228 -4.14 -2.32 20.49
C PRO A 228 -5.53 -1.78 20.12
N ALA A 229 -5.66 -0.59 19.52
CA ALA A 229 -6.93 -0.05 19.05
C ALA A 229 -7.56 -0.89 17.92
N PHE A 230 -6.75 -1.63 17.17
CA PHE A 230 -7.21 -2.54 16.12
C PHE A 230 -7.51 -3.95 16.65
N ALA A 231 -7.12 -4.25 17.90
CA ALA A 231 -7.18 -5.56 18.53
C ALA A 231 -8.29 -5.84 19.58
N PRO A 232 -9.22 -4.94 19.96
CA PRO A 232 -9.95 -5.14 21.22
C PRO A 232 -11.03 -6.25 21.20
N ALA A 233 -11.41 -6.79 20.03
CA ALA A 233 -12.40 -7.88 19.91
C ALA A 233 -12.41 -8.61 18.55
N ARG A 234 -11.38 -8.46 17.71
CA ARG A 234 -11.33 -9.02 16.34
C ARG A 234 -10.49 -10.29 16.29
N ASP A 235 -10.85 -11.22 15.41
CA ASP A 235 -9.88 -12.26 15.03
C ASP A 235 -8.74 -11.65 14.18
N ASP A 236 -7.68 -12.41 13.93
CA ASP A 236 -6.50 -11.89 13.22
C ASP A 236 -6.84 -11.40 11.80
N VAL A 237 -7.73 -12.08 11.09
CA VAL A 237 -8.11 -11.73 9.71
C VAL A 237 -8.94 -10.44 9.69
N GLU A 238 -9.90 -10.30 10.61
CA GLU A 238 -10.71 -9.09 10.77
C GLU A 238 -9.85 -7.90 11.20
N ARG A 239 -8.83 -8.14 12.05
CA ARG A 239 -7.86 -7.12 12.44
C ARG A 239 -7.06 -6.65 11.24
N ILE A 240 -6.47 -7.55 10.46
CA ILE A 240 -5.69 -7.20 9.26
C ILE A 240 -6.56 -6.50 8.22
N GLN A 241 -7.80 -6.94 7.99
CA GLN A 241 -8.73 -6.24 7.09
C GLN A 241 -8.97 -4.79 7.54
N ALA A 242 -9.12 -4.55 8.85
CA ALA A 242 -9.31 -3.20 9.38
C ALA A 242 -8.04 -2.34 9.28
N VAL A 243 -6.86 -2.95 9.39
CA VAL A 243 -5.57 -2.26 9.19
C VAL A 243 -5.40 -1.87 7.73
N ASP A 244 -5.61 -2.79 6.78
CA ASP A 244 -5.57 -2.54 5.34
C ASP A 244 -6.51 -1.38 4.96
N LEU A 245 -7.70 -1.32 5.58
CA LEU A 245 -8.64 -0.22 5.37
C LEU A 245 -8.09 1.12 5.87
N GLN A 246 -7.48 1.16 7.05
CA GLN A 246 -6.86 2.38 7.59
C GLN A 246 -5.67 2.84 6.73
N VAL A 247 -4.81 1.90 6.33
CA VAL A 247 -3.67 2.15 5.44
C VAL A 247 -4.15 2.72 4.11
N THR A 248 -5.19 2.13 3.52
CA THR A 248 -5.80 2.62 2.26
C THR A 248 -6.34 4.03 2.42
N ALA A 249 -7.11 4.31 3.47
CA ALA A 249 -7.72 5.62 3.68
C ALA A 249 -6.66 6.72 3.85
N LEU A 250 -5.56 6.45 4.57
CA LEU A 250 -4.46 7.38 4.73
C LEU A 250 -3.65 7.56 3.44
N ALA A 251 -3.43 6.48 2.68
CA ALA A 251 -2.78 6.53 1.37
C ALA A 251 -3.60 7.37 0.38
N ALA A 252 -4.89 7.06 0.20
CA ALA A 252 -5.81 7.77 -0.68
C ALA A 252 -5.85 9.27 -0.37
N LYS A 253 -6.01 9.62 0.92
CA LYS A 253 -5.96 11.02 1.36
C LYS A 253 -4.63 11.69 1.03
N THR A 254 -3.51 11.03 1.30
CA THR A 254 -2.19 11.60 1.06
C THR A 254 -1.90 11.78 -0.43
N LEU A 255 -2.30 10.81 -1.27
CA LEU A 255 -2.19 10.90 -2.73
C LEU A 255 -2.98 12.09 -3.28
N LEU A 256 -4.19 12.32 -2.76
CA LEU A 256 -5.04 13.44 -3.18
C LEU A 256 -4.51 14.80 -2.72
N GLU A 257 -4.13 14.91 -1.44
CA GLU A 257 -3.80 16.20 -0.81
C GLU A 257 -2.33 16.60 -0.94
N SER A 258 -1.40 15.63 -0.97
CA SER A 258 0.05 15.88 -0.90
C SER A 258 0.85 15.25 -2.05
N ALA A 259 0.35 14.18 -2.67
CA ALA A 259 0.93 13.51 -3.84
C ALA A 259 2.46 13.29 -3.76
N PRO A 260 2.96 12.41 -2.85
CA PRO A 260 4.37 12.08 -2.81
C PRO A 260 4.86 11.57 -4.17
N ASP A 261 6.09 11.92 -4.56
CA ASP A 261 6.65 11.54 -5.86
C ASP A 261 6.71 10.02 -6.06
N LEU A 262 7.06 9.27 -5.02
CA LEU A 262 7.04 7.81 -5.02
C LEU A 262 6.32 7.29 -3.78
N SER A 263 5.21 6.58 -3.98
CA SER A 263 4.41 6.01 -2.90
C SER A 263 4.34 4.48 -3.01
N TRP A 264 4.59 3.79 -1.90
CA TRP A 264 4.33 2.35 -1.74
C TRP A 264 3.10 2.12 -0.89
N VAL A 265 2.21 1.24 -1.35
CA VAL A 265 1.06 0.74 -0.59
C VAL A 265 1.13 -0.78 -0.53
N TYR A 266 1.06 -1.36 0.66
CA TYR A 266 0.98 -2.82 0.87
C TYR A 266 -0.24 -3.19 1.68
N LEU A 267 -1.00 -4.17 1.17
CA LEU A 267 -2.25 -4.69 1.74
C LEU A 267 -2.14 -6.22 1.90
N GLN A 268 -2.35 -6.72 3.12
CA GLN A 268 -2.07 -8.11 3.52
C GLN A 268 -3.30 -9.03 3.44
N HIS A 269 -4.52 -8.49 3.50
CA HIS A 269 -5.73 -9.25 3.84
C HIS A 269 -5.99 -10.51 2.98
N THR A 270 -5.66 -10.46 1.69
CA THR A 270 -5.82 -11.61 0.79
C THR A 270 -4.88 -12.75 1.15
N ASP A 271 -3.70 -12.48 1.72
CA ASP A 271 -2.77 -13.54 2.12
C ASP A 271 -3.30 -14.33 3.33
N ASP A 272 -3.75 -13.62 4.34
CA ASP A 272 -4.39 -14.16 5.54
C ASP A 272 -5.61 -15.03 5.21
N ILE A 273 -6.48 -14.55 4.30
CA ILE A 273 -7.65 -15.32 3.84
C ILE A 273 -7.21 -16.59 3.11
N GLY A 274 -6.23 -16.49 2.23
CA GLY A 274 -5.71 -17.65 1.52
C GLY A 274 -5.11 -18.68 2.47
N HIS A 275 -4.37 -18.26 3.50
CA HIS A 275 -3.87 -19.17 4.54
C HIS A 275 -4.99 -19.86 5.33
N ARG A 276 -6.00 -19.10 5.77
CA ARG A 276 -7.11 -19.62 6.57
C ARG A 276 -8.00 -20.56 5.75
N ASP A 277 -8.43 -20.12 4.59
CA ASP A 277 -9.55 -20.72 3.84
C ASP A 277 -9.10 -21.41 2.55
N GLY A 278 -8.02 -20.95 1.92
CA GLY A 278 -7.56 -21.43 0.62
C GLY A 278 -8.43 -20.96 -0.53
N ASP A 279 -8.42 -21.69 -1.64
CA ASP A 279 -9.26 -21.39 -2.79
C ASP A 279 -10.76 -21.52 -2.47
N GLY A 280 -11.56 -20.59 -2.98
CA GLY A 280 -13.01 -20.66 -2.90
C GLY A 280 -13.67 -19.31 -2.63
N PRO A 281 -14.96 -19.32 -2.23
CA PRO A 281 -15.75 -18.10 -2.09
C PRO A 281 -15.15 -17.06 -1.13
N SER A 282 -14.48 -17.47 -0.05
CA SER A 282 -13.81 -16.54 0.87
C SER A 282 -12.68 -15.77 0.18
N MET A 283 -11.84 -16.47 -0.61
CA MET A 283 -10.77 -15.83 -1.38
C MET A 283 -11.33 -14.89 -2.44
N ASP A 284 -12.39 -15.30 -3.15
CA ASP A 284 -13.05 -14.45 -4.14
C ASP A 284 -13.61 -13.16 -3.51
N LEU A 285 -14.19 -13.25 -2.32
CA LEU A 285 -14.67 -12.09 -1.58
C LEU A 285 -13.52 -11.20 -1.10
N ALA A 286 -12.41 -11.78 -0.65
CA ALA A 286 -11.21 -11.02 -0.24
C ALA A 286 -10.59 -10.28 -1.43
N VAL A 287 -10.51 -10.91 -2.60
CA VAL A 287 -10.02 -10.29 -3.84
C VAL A 287 -10.92 -9.13 -4.27
N ARG A 288 -12.25 -9.29 -4.24
CA ARG A 288 -13.18 -8.17 -4.50
C ARG A 288 -13.05 -7.05 -3.48
N TRP A 289 -12.78 -7.40 -2.22
CA TRP A 289 -12.61 -6.42 -1.15
C TRP A 289 -11.33 -5.61 -1.33
N VAL A 290 -10.20 -6.24 -1.68
CA VAL A 290 -8.94 -5.53 -1.93
C VAL A 290 -8.97 -4.75 -3.24
N ASP A 291 -9.68 -5.25 -4.26
CA ASP A 291 -9.94 -4.50 -5.50
C ASP A 291 -10.64 -3.16 -5.24
N ALA A 292 -11.61 -3.13 -4.31
CA ALA A 292 -12.25 -1.88 -3.90
C ALA A 292 -11.28 -0.89 -3.24
N ARG A 293 -10.20 -1.37 -2.59
CA ARG A 293 -9.13 -0.51 -2.05
C ARG A 293 -8.27 0.05 -3.18
N VAL A 294 -7.90 -0.78 -4.16
CA VAL A 294 -7.17 -0.32 -5.36
C VAL A 294 -8.00 0.72 -6.12
N SER A 295 -9.32 0.51 -6.25
CA SER A 295 -10.24 1.47 -6.85
C SER A 295 -10.23 2.83 -6.16
N GLU A 296 -10.18 2.86 -4.82
CA GLU A 296 -10.10 4.09 -4.03
C GLU A 296 -8.78 4.85 -4.23
N LEU A 297 -7.65 4.12 -4.26
CA LEU A 297 -6.33 4.69 -4.56
C LEU A 297 -6.29 5.26 -5.98
N TRP A 298 -6.81 4.51 -6.96
CA TRP A 298 -6.86 4.93 -8.35
C TRP A 298 -7.77 6.14 -8.56
N ALA A 299 -8.93 6.19 -7.89
CA ALA A 299 -9.80 7.36 -7.90
C ALA A 299 -9.10 8.61 -7.33
N SER A 300 -8.29 8.45 -6.29
CA SER A 300 -7.50 9.55 -5.69
C SER A 300 -6.45 10.08 -6.66
N VAL A 301 -5.73 9.19 -7.35
CA VAL A 301 -4.78 9.56 -8.42
C VAL A 301 -5.51 10.28 -9.56
N GLN A 302 -6.64 9.76 -10.05
CA GLN A 302 -7.40 10.42 -11.12
C GLN A 302 -7.90 11.81 -10.72
N ALA A 303 -8.44 11.96 -9.51
CA ALA A 303 -8.90 13.25 -8.99
C ALA A 303 -7.74 14.26 -8.84
N ARG A 304 -6.56 13.78 -8.41
CA ARG A 304 -5.33 14.57 -8.34
C ARG A 304 -4.88 15.03 -9.73
N SER A 305 -4.79 14.12 -10.70
CA SER A 305 -4.36 14.43 -12.07
C SER A 305 -5.28 15.41 -12.80
N GLN A 306 -6.58 15.46 -12.44
CA GLN A 306 -7.50 16.47 -12.95
C GLN A 306 -7.20 17.89 -12.44
N GLN A 307 -6.64 18.01 -11.23
CA GLN A 307 -6.30 19.29 -10.62
C GLN A 307 -4.87 19.74 -10.98
N PHE A 308 -3.95 18.78 -11.20
CA PHE A 308 -2.53 19.00 -11.45
C PHE A 308 -2.12 18.27 -12.73
N VAL A 309 -2.42 18.90 -13.87
CA VAL A 309 -2.27 18.33 -15.22
C VAL A 309 -0.82 18.10 -15.66
N ASP A 310 0.13 18.69 -14.92
CA ASP A 310 1.56 18.54 -15.09
C ASP A 310 2.13 17.31 -14.37
N GLU A 311 1.34 16.58 -13.61
CA GLU A 311 1.76 15.30 -13.02
C GLU A 311 1.60 14.14 -14.00
N ASP A 312 2.65 13.34 -14.15
CA ASP A 312 2.67 12.14 -14.99
C ASP A 312 2.74 10.88 -14.10
N TRP A 313 1.57 10.28 -13.88
CA TRP A 313 1.41 9.17 -12.94
C TRP A 313 1.66 7.81 -13.60
N LEU A 314 2.59 7.05 -13.03
CA LEU A 314 2.69 5.61 -13.20
C LEU A 314 2.03 4.90 -12.00
N VAL A 315 1.06 4.06 -12.28
CA VAL A 315 0.43 3.17 -11.30
C VAL A 315 0.82 1.75 -11.65
N ILE A 316 1.35 1.02 -10.68
CA ILE A 316 1.67 -0.41 -10.78
C ILE A 316 0.96 -1.11 -9.63
N VAL A 317 0.18 -2.15 -9.94
CA VAL A 317 -0.46 -3.05 -8.98
C VAL A 317 0.04 -4.46 -9.25
N THR A 318 0.52 -5.15 -8.23
CA THR A 318 1.08 -6.51 -8.35
C THR A 318 0.78 -7.33 -7.10
N THR A 319 1.09 -8.61 -7.18
CA THR A 319 1.26 -9.52 -6.03
C THR A 319 2.74 -9.92 -5.92
N ASP A 320 3.14 -10.39 -4.76
CA ASP A 320 4.49 -10.88 -4.42
C ASP A 320 4.67 -12.38 -4.70
N HIS A 321 3.64 -13.19 -4.48
CA HIS A 321 3.63 -14.62 -4.79
C HIS A 321 2.25 -15.13 -5.18
N GLY A 322 2.21 -16.34 -5.74
CA GLY A 322 1.00 -17.13 -5.91
C GLY A 322 0.76 -18.06 -4.72
N ARG A 323 0.11 -19.21 -4.96
CA ARG A 323 -0.27 -20.17 -3.90
C ARG A 323 -0.16 -21.61 -4.37
N THR A 324 -0.12 -22.55 -3.44
CA THR A 324 -0.10 -23.99 -3.71
C THR A 324 -1.28 -24.40 -4.59
N SER A 325 -1.04 -25.26 -5.57
CA SER A 325 -2.08 -25.76 -6.49
C SER A 325 -3.08 -26.72 -5.86
N SER A 326 -2.75 -27.31 -4.72
CA SER A 326 -3.59 -28.33 -4.06
C SER A 326 -4.85 -27.75 -3.42
N ASN A 327 -4.74 -26.56 -2.81
CA ASN A 327 -5.84 -25.93 -2.09
C ASN A 327 -5.70 -24.41 -1.89
N GLY A 328 -4.64 -23.79 -2.38
CA GLY A 328 -4.36 -22.36 -2.18
C GLY A 328 -3.94 -21.96 -0.75
N LYS A 329 -3.79 -22.89 0.20
CA LYS A 329 -3.49 -22.53 1.60
C LYS A 329 -2.04 -22.22 1.90
N GLY A 330 -1.12 -22.71 1.06
CA GLY A 330 0.31 -22.53 1.25
C GLY A 330 0.94 -21.69 0.17
N HIS A 331 2.19 -21.32 0.41
CA HIS A 331 3.14 -20.76 -0.54
C HIS A 331 4.56 -21.01 -0.01
N GLY A 332 5.58 -20.51 -0.70
CA GLY A 332 6.99 -20.70 -0.37
C GLY A 332 7.68 -21.81 -1.16
N GLY A 333 6.94 -22.61 -1.91
CA GLY A 333 7.46 -23.59 -2.85
C GLY A 333 7.82 -22.96 -4.21
N GLN A 334 8.03 -23.84 -5.20
CA GLN A 334 8.44 -23.48 -6.55
C GLN A 334 7.50 -24.05 -7.63
N SER A 335 6.26 -24.39 -7.27
CA SER A 335 5.28 -24.79 -8.28
C SER A 335 4.96 -23.63 -9.22
N ASP A 336 4.53 -23.94 -10.45
CA ASP A 336 4.19 -22.91 -11.43
C ASP A 336 3.13 -21.93 -10.89
N ARG A 337 2.17 -22.41 -10.09
CA ARG A 337 1.13 -21.55 -9.49
C ARG A 337 1.67 -20.64 -8.41
N GLU A 338 2.61 -21.10 -7.58
CA GLU A 338 3.27 -20.28 -6.57
C GLU A 338 4.18 -19.19 -7.19
N ARG A 339 4.78 -19.51 -8.34
CA ARG A 339 5.70 -18.61 -9.04
C ARG A 339 5.00 -17.62 -9.97
N THR A 340 3.79 -17.92 -10.43
CA THR A 340 3.08 -17.09 -11.40
C THR A 340 2.32 -15.97 -10.69
N ILE A 341 2.81 -14.75 -10.89
CA ILE A 341 2.23 -13.51 -10.39
C ILE A 341 1.68 -12.69 -11.58
N TRP A 342 1.27 -11.46 -11.34
CA TRP A 342 0.68 -10.58 -12.34
C TRP A 342 1.03 -9.12 -12.04
N ILE A 343 1.05 -8.31 -13.10
CA ILE A 343 1.30 -6.87 -13.05
C ILE A 343 0.20 -6.17 -13.84
N ALA A 344 -0.51 -5.24 -13.20
CA ALA A 344 -1.45 -4.32 -13.82
C ALA A 344 -0.87 -2.90 -13.76
N SER A 345 -0.96 -2.15 -14.85
CA SER A 345 -0.46 -0.77 -14.90
C SER A 345 -1.27 0.11 -15.84
N ASN A 346 -1.33 1.40 -15.54
CA ASN A 346 -1.91 2.42 -16.43
C ASN A 346 -0.98 2.82 -17.58
N SER A 347 0.22 2.25 -17.70
CA SER A 347 1.14 2.56 -18.81
C SER A 347 0.87 1.65 -20.02
N PRO A 348 0.55 2.19 -21.21
CA PRO A 348 0.45 1.42 -22.44
C PRO A 348 1.83 1.10 -23.03
N ARG A 349 2.91 1.66 -22.47
CA ARG A 349 4.30 1.41 -22.89
C ARG A 349 4.87 0.13 -22.29
N MET A 350 4.11 -0.66 -21.55
CA MET A 350 4.65 -1.90 -21.00
C MET A 350 4.96 -2.89 -22.13
N VAL A 351 6.13 -3.53 -22.06
CA VAL A 351 6.58 -4.55 -22.99
C VAL A 351 5.57 -5.69 -23.04
N SER A 352 5.31 -6.18 -24.26
CA SER A 352 4.36 -7.26 -24.47
C SER A 352 4.89 -8.58 -23.92
N PRO A 353 4.05 -9.43 -23.30
CA PRO A 353 4.43 -10.79 -22.90
C PRO A 353 4.96 -11.66 -24.05
N ALA A 354 4.58 -11.34 -25.29
CA ALA A 354 5.08 -12.03 -26.48
C ALA A 354 6.54 -11.70 -26.80
N GLU A 355 7.01 -10.51 -26.39
CA GLU A 355 8.39 -10.08 -26.54
C GLU A 355 9.25 -10.56 -25.37
N ARG A 356 8.78 -10.31 -24.14
CA ARG A 356 9.50 -10.68 -22.93
C ARG A 356 8.55 -10.95 -21.78
N ARG A 357 8.75 -12.09 -21.11
CA ARG A 357 8.03 -12.39 -19.87
C ARG A 357 8.52 -11.47 -18.75
N ALA A 358 7.61 -10.74 -18.13
CA ALA A 358 7.91 -9.91 -16.97
C ALA A 358 8.31 -10.75 -15.74
N ALA A 359 9.24 -10.22 -14.96
CA ALA A 359 9.67 -10.74 -13.66
C ALA A 359 9.34 -9.73 -12.56
N ILE A 360 9.19 -10.19 -11.32
CA ILE A 360 8.97 -9.33 -10.16
C ILE A 360 10.08 -8.26 -10.01
N VAL A 361 11.33 -8.62 -10.35
CA VAL A 361 12.50 -7.73 -10.30
C VAL A 361 12.48 -6.62 -11.35
N ASP A 362 11.62 -6.71 -12.37
CA ASP A 362 11.51 -5.72 -13.44
C ASP A 362 10.78 -4.43 -12.99
N ILE A 363 10.01 -4.48 -11.90
CA ILE A 363 9.25 -3.33 -11.41
C ILE A 363 10.19 -2.19 -10.95
N TYR A 364 11.29 -2.53 -10.27
CA TYR A 364 12.29 -1.55 -9.83
C TYR A 364 12.81 -0.67 -10.98
N PRO A 365 13.44 -1.24 -12.05
CA PRO A 365 13.96 -0.43 -13.14
C PRO A 365 12.85 0.28 -13.93
N THR A 366 11.65 -0.28 -13.97
CA THR A 366 10.47 0.37 -14.57
C THR A 366 10.13 1.68 -13.85
N ILE A 367 10.10 1.66 -12.51
CA ILE A 367 9.85 2.85 -11.69
C ILE A 367 10.98 3.86 -11.86
N VAL A 368 12.25 3.42 -11.81
CA VAL A 368 13.41 4.31 -12.00
C VAL A 368 13.34 5.04 -13.34
N GLU A 369 13.04 4.32 -14.42
CA GLU A 369 12.93 4.90 -15.76
C GLU A 369 11.80 5.93 -15.84
N HIS A 370 10.59 5.59 -15.36
CA HIS A 370 9.46 6.53 -15.34
C HIS A 370 9.77 7.79 -14.51
N MET A 371 10.34 7.59 -13.33
CA MET A 371 10.69 8.67 -12.40
C MET A 371 11.88 9.50 -12.85
N ARG A 372 12.58 9.04 -13.90
CA ARG A 372 13.82 9.64 -14.42
C ARG A 372 14.84 9.80 -13.31
N PHE A 373 14.99 8.76 -12.48
CA PHE A 373 15.93 8.77 -11.37
C PHE A 373 17.33 8.44 -11.86
N ASP A 374 18.29 9.28 -11.47
CA ASP A 374 19.70 9.00 -11.65
C ASP A 374 20.13 7.91 -10.67
N MET A 375 20.81 6.90 -11.18
CA MET A 375 21.31 5.79 -10.36
C MET A 375 22.82 5.69 -10.52
N PRO A 376 23.59 5.55 -9.41
CA PRO A 376 25.01 5.28 -9.50
C PRO A 376 25.27 4.04 -10.36
N GLU A 377 26.29 4.09 -11.23
CA GLU A 377 26.60 3.00 -12.17
C GLU A 377 26.79 1.66 -11.44
N GLU A 378 27.45 1.69 -10.28
CA GLU A 378 27.66 0.51 -9.44
C GLU A 378 26.36 -0.11 -8.92
N VAL A 379 25.33 0.71 -8.64
CA VAL A 379 24.00 0.26 -8.20
C VAL A 379 23.21 -0.25 -9.40
N ALA A 380 23.22 0.47 -10.52
CA ALA A 380 22.55 0.06 -11.76
C ALA A 380 23.09 -1.28 -12.29
N ALA A 381 24.40 -1.51 -12.21
CA ALA A 381 25.04 -2.77 -12.62
C ALA A 381 24.63 -3.98 -11.76
N GLN A 382 24.01 -3.78 -10.60
CA GLN A 382 23.52 -4.87 -9.76
C GLN A 382 22.10 -5.31 -10.09
N LEU A 383 21.33 -4.54 -10.87
CA LEU A 383 19.95 -4.90 -11.19
C LEU A 383 19.89 -6.21 -11.98
N GLU A 384 18.94 -7.06 -11.61
CA GLU A 384 18.67 -8.33 -12.30
C GLU A 384 17.35 -8.29 -13.08
N GLY A 385 16.57 -7.21 -12.89
CA GLY A 385 15.43 -6.87 -13.73
C GLY A 385 15.79 -5.89 -14.84
N GLN A 386 14.90 -5.79 -15.82
CA GLN A 386 14.94 -4.80 -16.90
C GLN A 386 13.61 -4.06 -16.95
N SER A 387 13.66 -2.75 -17.19
CA SER A 387 12.46 -1.93 -17.29
C SER A 387 11.45 -2.54 -18.26
N LEU A 388 10.19 -2.54 -17.85
CA LEU A 388 9.08 -2.96 -18.67
C LEU A 388 8.63 -1.85 -19.62
N LEU A 389 9.13 -0.62 -19.51
CA LEU A 389 8.76 0.43 -20.46
C LEU A 389 9.50 0.21 -21.79
N SER A 390 8.75 0.13 -22.88
CA SER A 390 9.25 0.19 -24.24
C SER A 390 9.56 1.66 -24.60
N GLN A 391 10.61 1.84 -25.40
CA GLN A 391 10.97 3.15 -25.96
C GLN A 391 9.93 3.68 -26.94
#